data_AF-A0A4V1UT85-F1
#
_entry.id   AF-A0A4V1UT85-F1
#
_cell.length_a   1.000
_cell.length_b   1.000
_cell.length_c   1.000
_cell.angle_alpha   90.00
_cell.angle_beta   90.00
_cell.angle_gamma   90.00
#
_symmetry.space_group_name_H-M   'P 1'
#
loop_
_entity.id
_entity.type
_entity.pdbx_description
1 polymer ?
#
loop_
_entity_poly.entity_id
_entity_poly.type
_entity_poly.pdbx_seq_one_letter_code
_entity_poly.pdbx_strand_id
1 'polypeptide(L)'
;MNARTTLPILLALIVAHIVLAATFAAKTPWRTGGVVTIGPSVERDIGAPDERQHANYIARLARGEGLPVFDAKDPNLYENYQ
;
A
#
# COMPACT_ATOMS: atom_id res chain seq x y z
N MET A 1 35.04 1.31 16.97
CA MET A 1 34.65 -0.11 16.92
C MET A 1 35.48 -0.80 15.84
N ASN A 2 35.89 -2.05 16.02
CA ASN A 2 36.74 -2.76 15.06
C ASN A 2 35.90 -3.72 14.18
N ALA A 3 36.44 -4.16 13.05
CA ALA A 3 35.69 -4.98 12.09
C ALA A 3 35.09 -6.27 12.71
N ARG A 4 35.75 -6.83 13.74
CA ARG A 4 35.27 -8.01 14.45
C ARG A 4 33.98 -7.77 15.25
N THR A 5 33.74 -6.55 15.72
CA THR A 5 32.49 -6.19 16.40
C THR A 5 31.48 -5.54 15.46
N THR A 6 31.93 -4.76 14.48
CA THR A 6 31.05 -4.08 13.53
C THR A 6 30.34 -5.06 12.59
N LEU A 7 31.02 -6.10 12.09
CA LEU A 7 30.44 -7.03 11.12
C LEU A 7 29.26 -7.83 11.69
N PRO A 8 29.34 -8.46 12.88
CA PRO A 8 28.19 -9.12 13.49
C PRO A 8 27.00 -8.19 13.74
N ILE A 9 27.26 -6.94 14.18
CA ILE A 9 26.20 -5.96 14.40
C ILE A 9 25.51 -5.61 13.08
N LEU A 10 26.27 -5.38 12.01
CA LEU A 10 25.71 -5.12 10.70
C LEU A 10 24.84 -6.29 10.21
N LEU A 11 25.34 -7.53 10.34
CA LEU A 11 24.59 -8.71 9.95
C LEU A 11 23.29 -8.85 10.75
N ALA A 12 23.34 -8.61 12.07
CA ALA A 12 22.15 -8.63 12.91
C ALA A 12 21.12 -7.57 12.47
N LEU A 13 21.57 -6.36 12.13
CA LEU A 13 20.70 -5.29 11.63
C LEU A 13 20.09 -5.64 10.27
N ILE A 14 20.86 -6.23 9.36
CA ILE A 14 20.37 -6.68 8.05
C ILE A 14 19.29 -7.76 8.24
N VAL A 15 19.55 -8.75 9.08
CA VAL A 15 18.57 -9.81 9.37
C VAL A 15 17.31 -9.22 10.00
N ALA A 16 17.45 -8.34 10.98
CA ALA A 16 16.30 -7.68 11.61
C ALA A 16 15.49 -6.87 10.60
N HIS A 17 16.15 -6.12 9.71
CA HIS A 17 15.49 -5.36 8.66
C HIS A 17 14.71 -6.26 7.69
N ILE A 18 15.33 -7.34 7.21
CA ILE A 18 14.68 -8.29 6.29
C ILE A 18 13.45 -8.93 6.95
N VAL A 19 13.56 -9.35 8.21
CA VAL A 19 12.44 -9.96 8.96
C VAL A 19 11.30 -8.96 9.13
N LEU A 20 11.60 -7.72 9.52
CA LEU A 20 10.60 -6.68 9.69
C LEU A 20 9.91 -6.33 8.36
N ALA A 21 10.69 -6.16 7.29
CA ALA A 21 10.17 -5.86 5.96
C ALA A 21 9.28 -6.99 5.42
N ALA A 22 9.71 -8.25 5.55
CA ALA A 22 8.91 -9.41 5.14
C ALA A 22 7.62 -9.54 5.96
N THR A 23 7.70 -9.30 7.28
CA THR A 23 6.52 -9.33 8.16
C THR A 23 5.55 -8.23 7.81
N PHE A 24 6.05 -7.01 7.57
CA PHE A 24 5.24 -5.90 7.11
C PHE A 24 4.54 -6.28 5.81
N ALA A 25 5.29 -6.66 4.77
CA ALA A 25 4.73 -7.05 3.47
C ALA A 25 3.69 -8.18 3.55
N ALA A 26 3.84 -9.13 4.48
CA ALA A 26 2.88 -10.20 4.71
C ALA A 26 1.60 -9.73 5.44
N LYS A 27 1.70 -8.71 6.30
CA LYS A 27 0.58 -8.13 7.07
C LYS A 27 -0.12 -6.98 6.35
N THR A 28 0.57 -6.31 5.45
CA THR A 28 0.06 -5.23 4.59
C THR A 28 0.20 -5.62 3.11
N PRO A 29 -0.40 -6.74 2.65
CA PRO A 29 -0.16 -7.21 1.31
C PRO A 29 -0.67 -6.19 0.29
N TRP A 30 0.17 -5.91 -0.71
CA TRP A 30 -0.13 -5.01 -1.81
C TRP A 30 -1.50 -5.32 -2.41
N ARG A 31 -2.36 -4.30 -2.48
CA ARG A 31 -3.77 -4.39 -2.96
C ARG A 31 -4.77 -5.08 -2.06
N THR A 32 -4.39 -5.46 -0.85
CA THR A 32 -5.33 -6.07 0.11
C THR A 32 -5.84 -4.97 1.01
N GLY A 33 -7.09 -4.56 0.78
CA GLY A 33 -7.75 -3.67 1.72
C GLY A 33 -7.82 -4.35 3.08
N GLY A 34 -7.29 -3.69 4.10
CA GLY A 34 -7.69 -3.96 5.47
C GLY A 34 -9.16 -3.64 5.68
N VAL A 35 -9.64 -3.86 6.89
CA VAL A 35 -10.95 -3.40 7.32
C VAL A 35 -10.73 -2.52 8.53
N VAL A 36 -11.25 -1.30 8.47
CA VAL A 36 -11.25 -0.38 9.60
C VAL A 36 -12.66 -0.32 10.17
N THR A 37 -12.77 -0.46 11.48
CA THR A 37 -14.04 -0.34 12.18
C THR A 37 -14.20 1.10 12.65
N ILE A 38 -15.18 1.82 12.10
CA ILE A 38 -15.52 3.19 12.49
C ILE A 38 -16.92 3.16 13.11
N GLY A 39 -16.97 3.07 14.44
CA GLY A 39 -18.22 2.88 15.17
C GLY A 39 -18.86 1.52 14.83
N PRO A 40 -20.14 1.45 14.44
CA PRO A 40 -20.78 0.19 14.03
C PRO A 40 -20.45 -0.25 12.59
N SER A 41 -19.77 0.60 11.81
CA SER A 41 -19.48 0.32 10.39
C SER A 41 -18.11 -0.35 10.21
N VAL A 42 -18.05 -1.32 9.31
CA VAL A 42 -16.80 -1.94 8.83
C VAL A 42 -16.54 -1.42 7.43
N GLU A 43 -15.55 -0.55 7.30
CA GLU A 43 -15.15 0.04 6.03
C GLU A 43 -13.92 -0.66 5.46
N ARG A 44 -13.83 -0.77 4.14
CA ARG A 44 -12.62 -1.27 3.48
C ARG A 44 -11.54 -0.19 3.57
N ASP A 45 -10.43 -0.51 4.21
CA ASP A 45 -9.25 0.34 4.27
C ASP A 45 -8.24 -0.15 3.24
N ILE A 46 -8.30 0.38 2.02
CA ILE A 46 -7.23 0.15 1.06
C ILE A 46 -6.06 0.99 1.53
N GLY A 47 -5.01 0.36 2.06
CA GLY A 47 -3.81 1.08 2.49
C GLY A 47 -3.36 2.07 1.42
N ALA A 48 -3.35 3.35 1.78
CA ALA A 48 -3.15 4.50 0.89
C ALA A 48 -4.18 4.58 -0.26
N PRO A 49 -5.46 4.89 0.06
CA PRO A 49 -6.52 4.95 -0.96
C PRO A 49 -6.26 6.08 -1.98
N ASP A 50 -5.62 7.16 -1.55
CA ASP A 50 -5.15 8.27 -2.37
C ASP A 50 -4.05 7.86 -3.37
N GLU A 51 -3.07 7.06 -2.94
CA GLU A 51 -2.03 6.52 -3.81
C GLU A 51 -2.61 5.59 -4.89
N ARG A 52 -3.64 4.81 -4.54
CA ARG A 52 -4.36 3.93 -5.47
C ARG A 52 -5.09 4.73 -6.54
N GLN A 53 -5.83 5.76 -6.14
CA GLN A 53 -6.54 6.64 -7.06
C GLN A 53 -5.57 7.31 -8.03
N HIS A 54 -4.41 7.77 -7.53
CA HIS A 54 -3.37 8.33 -8.37
C HIS A 54 -2.81 7.30 -9.37
N ALA A 55 -2.52 6.07 -8.95
CA ALA A 55 -2.04 5.02 -9.85
C ALA A 55 -3.07 4.67 -10.94
N ASN A 56 -4.36 4.56 -10.58
CA ASN A 56 -5.45 4.30 -11.52
C ASN A 56 -5.63 5.44 -12.52
N TYR A 57 -5.50 6.69 -12.06
CA TYR A 57 -5.53 7.88 -12.89
C TYR A 57 -4.41 7.87 -13.95
N ILE A 58 -3.16 7.66 -13.53
CA ILE A 58 -2.03 7.61 -14.46
C ILE A 58 -2.18 6.46 -15.45
N ALA A 59 -2.64 5.29 -15.00
CA ALA A 59 -2.86 4.15 -15.87
C ALA A 59 -3.96 4.43 -16.92
N ARG A 60 -5.05 5.12 -16.55
CA ARG A 60 -6.11 5.55 -17.47
C ARG A 60 -5.59 6.50 -18.54
N LEU A 61 -4.78 7.49 -18.13
CA LEU A 61 -4.14 8.42 -19.07
C LEU A 61 -3.19 7.70 -20.03
N ALA A 62 -2.36 6.79 -19.52
CA ALA A 62 -1.45 6.00 -20.33
C ALA A 62 -2.17 5.12 -21.37
N ARG A 63 -3.41 4.69 -21.07
CA ARG A 63 -4.28 3.96 -22.00
C ARG A 63 -5.03 4.85 -22.99
N GLY A 64 -4.93 6.18 -22.90
CA GLY A 64 -5.62 7.12 -23.78
C GLY A 64 -7.12 7.30 -23.46
N GLU A 65 -7.56 6.87 -22.29
CA GLU A 65 -8.97 6.91 -21.85
C GLU A 65 -9.41 8.29 -21.30
N GLY A 66 -8.51 9.28 -21.36
CA GLY A 66 -8.76 10.66 -20.93
C GLY A 66 -8.84 10.83 -19.41
N LEU A 67 -9.25 12.03 -18.99
CA LEU A 67 -9.46 12.35 -17.59
C LEU A 67 -10.59 11.50 -16.99
N PRO A 68 -10.47 11.05 -15.73
CA PRO A 68 -11.54 10.36 -15.03
C PRO A 68 -12.71 11.32 -14.81
N VAL A 69 -13.91 10.84 -15.10
CA VAL A 69 -15.17 11.53 -14.83
C VAL A 69 -15.91 10.70 -13.79
N PHE A 70 -16.38 11.35 -12.73
CA PHE A 70 -17.07 10.68 -11.64
C PHE A 70 -18.27 9.86 -12.16
N ASP A 71 -18.28 8.57 -11.82
CA ASP A 71 -19.38 7.65 -12.11
C ASP A 71 -19.83 6.98 -10.82
N ALA A 72 -20.99 7.41 -10.30
CA ALA A 72 -21.58 6.88 -9.07
C ALA A 72 -21.91 5.38 -9.13
N LYS A 73 -21.91 4.77 -10.32
CA LYS A 73 -22.17 3.33 -10.53
C LYS A 73 -20.89 2.53 -10.75
N ASP A 74 -19.71 3.15 -10.67
CA ASP A 74 -18.44 2.45 -10.83
C ASP A 74 -18.28 1.37 -9.75
N PRO A 75 -18.12 0.08 -10.10
CA PRO A 75 -17.93 -0.98 -9.13
C PRO A 75 -16.65 -0.80 -8.29
N ASN A 76 -15.72 0.04 -8.75
CA ASN A 76 -14.49 0.42 -8.06
C ASN A 76 -14.52 1.90 -7.63
N LEU A 77 -15.71 2.44 -7.32
CA LEU A 77 -15.91 3.85 -6.92
C LEU A 77 -14.83 4.33 -5.94
N TYR A 78 -14.60 3.55 -4.88
CA TYR A 78 -13.63 3.84 -3.81
C TYR A 78 -12.17 3.88 -4.28
N GLU A 79 -11.83 3.16 -5.35
CA GLU A 79 -10.46 3.11 -5.89
C GLU A 79 -10.21 4.11 -7.03
N ASN A 80 -11.27 4.63 -7.65
CA ASN A 80 -11.18 5.47 -8.84
C ASN A 80 -11.47 6.95 -8.57
N TYR A 81 -12.21 7.27 -7.50
CA TYR A 81 -12.66 8.63 -7.20
C TYR A 81 -12.53 8.93 -5.70
N GLN A 82 -12.05 10.15 -5.37
CA GLN A 82 -12.04 10.71 -4.00
C GLN A 82 -13.39 11.31 -3.64
#